data_AF-A0A3D3DNU4-F1
#
_entry.id   AF-A0A3D3DNU4-F1
#
_cell.length_a   1.000
_cell.length_b   1.000
_cell.length_c   1.000
_cell.angle_alpha   90.00
_cell.angle_beta   90.00
_cell.angle_gamma   90.00
#
_symmetry.space_group_name_H-M   'P 1'
#
loop_
_entity.id
_entity.type
_entity.pdbx_description
1 polymer ?
#
loop_
_entity_poly.entity_id
_entity_poly.type
_entity_poly.pdbx_seq_one_letter_code
_entity_poly.pdbx_strand_id
1 'polypeptide(L)'
;MAASSGIGQDGAFYEQFQALLNESIPDCSPAEVQGMLTGLVCAGETVDQFNSWGALLVENDPKNPANERTQDALCAFMAMTHKDLGGKDF
;
A
#
# COMPACT_ATOMS: atom_id res chain seq x y z
N MET A 1 -14.52 2.78 -27.31
CA MET A 1 -13.67 1.63 -26.91
C MET A 1 -12.92 2.07 -25.67
N ALA A 2 -13.26 1.44 -24.53
CA ALA A 2 -12.78 1.61 -23.15
C ALA A 2 -12.02 2.91 -22.78
N ALA A 3 -12.70 3.82 -22.08
CA ALA A 3 -12.03 4.75 -21.19
C ALA A 3 -11.32 3.91 -20.12
N SER A 4 -9.99 3.93 -20.10
CA SER A 4 -9.23 3.44 -18.96
C SER A 4 -9.67 4.26 -17.75
N SER A 5 -10.49 3.69 -16.89
CA SER A 5 -10.73 4.20 -15.54
C SER A 5 -9.45 3.96 -14.73
N GLY A 6 -8.37 4.64 -15.14
CA GLY A 6 -7.22 4.84 -14.27
C GLY A 6 -7.79 5.49 -13.02
N ILE A 7 -7.67 4.81 -11.89
CA ILE A 7 -7.99 5.35 -10.58
C ILE A 7 -7.30 6.72 -10.55
N GLY A 8 -8.09 7.79 -10.58
CA GLY A 8 -7.56 9.12 -10.42
C GLY A 8 -6.89 9.13 -9.07
N GLN A 9 -5.56 9.03 -9.05
CA GLN A 9 -4.73 9.42 -7.92
C GLN A 9 -4.89 10.94 -7.79
N ASP A 10 -6.06 11.35 -7.34
CA ASP A 10 -6.37 12.72 -7.00
C ASP A 10 -5.37 13.14 -5.91
N GLY A 11 -4.84 14.36 -5.97
CA GLY A 11 -3.87 14.86 -5.01
C GLY A 11 -4.34 14.68 -3.55
N ALA A 12 -5.66 14.68 -3.33
CA ALA A 12 -6.26 14.41 -2.03
C ALA A 12 -5.95 12.99 -1.49
N PHE A 13 -5.88 11.96 -2.32
CA PHE A 13 -5.50 10.61 -1.88
C PHE A 13 -4.04 10.57 -1.45
N TYR A 14 -3.16 11.22 -2.22
CA TYR A 14 -1.74 11.29 -1.89
C TYR A 14 -1.50 11.99 -0.55
N GLU A 15 -2.16 13.13 -0.30
CA GLU A 15 -2.06 13.85 0.96
C GLU A 15 -2.65 13.07 2.14
N GLN A 16 -3.79 12.39 1.94
CA GLN A 16 -4.38 11.55 2.98
C GLN A 16 -3.50 10.35 3.33
N PHE A 17 -2.91 9.71 2.32
CA PHE A 17 -1.97 8.61 2.54
C PHE A 17 -0.69 9.10 3.19
N GLN A 18 -0.21 10.29 2.84
CA GLN A 18 0.93 10.92 3.52
C GLN A 18 0.63 11.20 5.00
N ALA A 19 -0.56 11.73 5.31
CA ALA A 19 -0.95 11.96 6.69
C ALA A 19 -0.97 10.67 7.50
N LEU A 20 -1.49 9.58 6.92
CA LEU A 20 -1.50 8.26 7.54
C LEU A 20 -0.08 7.70 7.75
N LEU A 21 0.80 7.83 6.76
CA LEU A 21 2.20 7.40 6.88
C LEU A 21 2.96 8.19 7.94
N ASN A 22 2.71 9.48 8.11
CA ASN A 22 3.35 10.26 9.17
C ASN A 22 3.06 9.73 10.59
N GLU A 23 1.97 9.00 10.79
CA GLU A 23 1.60 8.42 12.08
C GLU A 23 2.30 7.07 12.36
N SER A 24 2.72 6.34 11.32
CA SER A 24 3.20 4.95 11.44
C SER A 24 4.57 4.67 10.81
N ILE A 25 4.93 5.38 9.74
CA ILE A 25 6.19 5.25 8.98
C ILE A 25 6.70 6.65 8.55
N PRO A 26 7.05 7.53 9.49
CA PRO A 26 7.29 8.96 9.22
C PRO A 26 8.50 9.23 8.31
N ASP A 27 9.42 8.28 8.19
CA ASP A 27 10.64 8.40 7.38
C ASP A 27 10.42 8.03 5.90
N CYS A 28 9.20 7.63 5.51
CA CYS A 28 8.89 7.23 4.13
C CYS A 28 7.80 8.10 3.52
N SER A 29 8.05 8.59 2.29
CA SER A 29 7.04 9.23 1.47
C SER A 29 6.04 8.22 0.90
N PRO A 30 4.82 8.65 0.53
CA PRO A 30 3.85 7.82 -0.19
C PRO A 30 4.44 7.09 -1.42
N ALA A 31 5.29 7.77 -2.18
CA ALA A 31 5.91 7.21 -3.38
C ALA A 31 6.93 6.11 -3.06
N GLU A 32 7.71 6.27 -1.98
CA GLU A 32 8.66 5.23 -1.53
C GLU A 32 7.93 3.98 -1.06
N VAL A 33 6.87 4.15 -0.26
CA VAL A 33 6.01 3.04 0.18
C VAL A 33 5.36 2.35 -1.01
N GLN A 34 4.83 3.12 -1.96
CA GLN A 34 4.25 2.59 -3.20
C GLN A 34 5.27 1.78 -4.01
N GLY A 35 6.48 2.30 -4.19
CA GLY A 35 7.56 1.61 -4.90
C GLY A 35 7.99 0.32 -4.20
N MET A 36 8.12 0.35 -2.88
CA MET A 36 8.45 -0.81 -2.06
C MET A 36 7.39 -1.91 -2.19
N LEU A 37 6.11 -1.58 -1.96
CA LEU A 37 5.01 -2.54 -2.07
C LEU A 37 4.89 -3.11 -3.48
N THR A 38 5.08 -2.27 -4.51
CA THR A 38 5.10 -2.72 -5.90
C THR A 38 6.23 -3.73 -6.13
N GLY A 39 7.43 -3.46 -5.61
CA GLY A 39 8.56 -4.39 -5.69
C GLY A 39 8.28 -5.74 -5.03
N LEU A 40 7.62 -5.74 -3.86
CA LEU A 40 7.21 -6.96 -3.16
C LEU A 40 6.18 -7.76 -3.99
N VAL A 41 5.15 -7.10 -4.51
CA VAL A 41 4.15 -7.74 -5.39
C VAL A 41 4.82 -8.33 -6.63
N CYS A 42 5.76 -7.62 -7.26
CA CYS A 42 6.55 -8.14 -8.38
C CYS A 42 7.43 -9.34 -8.01
N ALA A 43 7.86 -9.45 -6.75
CA ALA A 43 8.60 -10.60 -6.23
C ALA A 43 7.71 -11.80 -5.86
N GLY A 44 6.38 -11.67 -5.99
CA GLY A 44 5.41 -12.71 -5.68
C GLY A 44 4.81 -12.64 -4.27
N GLU A 45 5.10 -11.57 -3.52
CA GLU A 45 4.42 -11.33 -2.25
C GLU A 45 2.94 -11.00 -2.46
N THR A 46 2.11 -11.51 -1.56
CA THR A 46 0.64 -11.40 -1.64
C THR A 46 0.10 -10.78 -0.37
N VAL A 47 -1.13 -10.28 -0.42
CA VAL A 47 -1.81 -9.72 0.76
C VAL A 47 -1.94 -10.77 1.88
N ASP A 48 -2.12 -12.05 1.54
CA ASP A 48 -2.18 -13.13 2.53
C ASP A 48 -0.86 -13.29 3.31
N GLN A 49 0.27 -12.96 2.68
CA GLN A 49 1.60 -13.01 3.29
C GLN A 49 1.92 -11.74 4.08
N PHE A 50 1.14 -10.66 3.94
CA PHE A 50 1.39 -9.40 4.63
C PHE A 50 1.43 -9.57 6.16
N ASN A 51 0.58 -10.42 6.74
CA ASN A 51 0.61 -10.67 8.19
C ASN A 51 1.94 -11.25 8.70
N SER A 52 2.75 -11.86 7.83
CA SER A 52 4.03 -12.46 8.21
C SER A 52 5.18 -11.45 8.33
N TRP A 53 5.11 -10.33 7.60
CA TRP A 53 6.19 -9.34 7.54
C TRP A 53 5.74 -7.89 7.69
N GLY A 54 4.44 -7.59 7.63
CA GLY A 54 3.88 -6.23 7.71
C GLY A 54 4.21 -5.52 9.01
N ALA A 55 4.42 -6.28 10.10
CA ALA A 55 4.91 -5.76 11.37
C ALA A 55 6.33 -5.15 11.30
N LEU A 56 7.11 -5.47 10.26
CA LEU A 56 8.41 -4.84 9.98
C LEU A 56 8.26 -3.43 9.42
N LEU A 57 7.12 -3.12 8.80
CA LEU A 57 6.84 -1.77 8.26
C LEU A 57 6.02 -0.94 9.24
N VAL A 58 5.02 -1.53 9.86
CA VAL A 58 4.12 -0.84 10.79
C VAL A 58 4.07 -1.65 12.07
N GLU A 59 4.53 -1.07 13.18
CA GLU A 59 4.53 -1.74 14.47
C GLU A 59 3.14 -2.30 14.80
N ASN A 60 3.07 -3.58 15.15
CA ASN A 60 1.82 -4.22 15.54
C ASN A 60 1.51 -3.89 17.00
N ASP A 61 1.12 -2.64 17.23
CA ASP A 61 0.66 -2.15 18.52
C ASP A 61 -0.88 -2.08 18.56
N PRO A 62 -1.55 -2.98 19.30
CA PRO A 62 -3.01 -3.01 19.36
C PRO A 62 -3.62 -1.82 20.11
N LYS A 63 -2.80 -0.93 20.67
CA LYS A 63 -3.25 0.31 21.33
C LYS A 63 -3.21 1.50 20.39
N ASN A 64 -2.62 1.37 19.20
CA ASN A 64 -2.53 2.42 18.21
C ASN A 64 -3.45 2.13 17.01
N PRO A 65 -4.67 2.71 16.97
CA PRO A 65 -5.60 2.51 15.85
C PRO A 65 -5.10 3.10 14.52
N ALA A 66 -4.07 3.97 14.53
CA ALA A 66 -3.44 4.42 13.30
C ALA A 66 -2.65 3.29 12.63
N ASN A 67 -2.01 2.40 13.41
CA ASN A 67 -1.22 1.30 12.87
C ASN A 67 -2.09 0.27 12.15
N GLU A 68 -3.26 -0.05 12.70
CA GLU A 68 -4.26 -0.92 12.04
C GLU A 68 -4.71 -0.31 10.69
N ARG A 69 -5.05 0.97 10.68
CA ARG A 69 -5.45 1.67 9.45
C ARG A 69 -4.33 1.74 8.41
N THR A 70 -3.08 1.96 8.86
CA THR A 70 -1.93 1.97 7.98
C THR A 70 -1.74 0.58 7.36
N GLN A 71 -1.80 -0.50 8.16
CA GLN A 71 -1.72 -1.87 7.65
C GLN A 71 -2.82 -2.17 6.63
N ASP A 72 -4.08 -1.78 6.91
CA ASP A 72 -5.18 -1.93 5.97
C ASP A 72 -4.95 -1.17 4.66
N ALA A 73 -4.43 0.06 4.74
CA ALA A 73 -4.10 0.86 3.56
C ALA A 73 -2.98 0.20 2.72
N LEU A 74 -1.95 -0.35 3.36
CA LEU A 74 -0.86 -1.07 2.68
C LEU A 74 -1.39 -2.34 1.99
N CYS A 75 -2.23 -3.13 2.67
CA CYS A 75 -2.89 -4.32 2.11
C CYS A 75 -3.76 -3.97 0.89
N ALA A 76 -4.58 -2.92 1.00
CA ALA A 76 -5.39 -2.42 -0.10
C ALA A 76 -4.52 -1.99 -1.29
N PHE A 77 -3.39 -1.33 -1.01
CA PHE A 77 -2.44 -0.91 -2.03
C PHE A 77 -1.85 -2.12 -2.77
N MET A 78 -1.36 -3.13 -2.04
CA MET A 78 -0.86 -4.38 -2.63
C MET A 78 -1.92 -5.09 -3.47
N ALA A 79 -3.18 -5.16 -3.01
CA ALA A 79 -4.27 -5.77 -3.77
C ALA A 79 -4.54 -5.02 -5.09
N MET A 80 -4.53 -3.68 -5.06
CA MET A 80 -4.68 -2.84 -6.25
C MET A 80 -3.50 -3.06 -7.22
N THR A 81 -2.27 -3.02 -6.72
CA THR A 81 -1.07 -3.25 -7.53
C THR A 81 -1.06 -4.64 -8.15
N HIS A 82 -1.42 -5.68 -7.39
CA HIS A 82 -1.51 -7.05 -7.90
C HIS A 82 -2.58 -7.16 -8.99
N LYS A 83 -3.74 -6.49 -8.83
CA LYS A 83 -4.79 -6.45 -9.85
C LYS A 83 -4.33 -5.73 -11.13
N ASP A 84 -3.65 -4.60 -10.99
CA ASP A 84 -3.16 -3.80 -12.13
C ASP A 84 -2.03 -4.52 -12.88
N LEU A 85 -1.15 -5.22 -12.17
CA LEU A 85 -0.09 -6.03 -12.75
C LEU A 85 -0.62 -7.35 -13.35
N GLY A 86 -1.55 -8.03 -12.68
CA GLY A 86 -2.16 -9.28 -13.16
C GLY A 86 -3.02 -9.12 -14.42
N GLY A 87 -3.43 -7.89 -14.75
CA GLY A 87 -4.05 -7.56 -16.05
C GLY A 87 -3.06 -7.48 -17.22
N LYS A 88 -1.75 -7.53 -16.95
CA LYS A 88 -0.66 -7.56 -17.92
C LYS A 88 -0.02 -8.95 -17.90
N ASP A 89 -0.45 -9.80 -18.82
CA ASP A 89 0.32 -10.97 -19.23
C ASP A 89 1.65 -10.46 -19.81
N PHE A 90 2.77 -10.80 -19.18
CA PHE A 90 4.12 -10.44 -19.62
C PHE A 90 4.72 -11.56 -20.48
#